data_AF-A0A7W0QL61-F1
#
_entry.id   AF-A0A7W0QL61-F1
#
_cell.length_a   1.000
_cell.length_b   1.000
_cell.length_c   1.000
_cell.angle_alpha   90.00
_cell.angle_beta   90.00
_cell.angle_gamma   90.00
#
_symmetry.space_group_name_H-M   'P 1'
#
loop_
_entity.id
_entity.type
_entity.pdbx_description
1 polymer ?
#
loop_
_entity_poly.entity_id
_entity_poly.type
_entity_poly.pdbx_seq_one_letter_code
_entity_poly.pdbx_strand_id
1 'polypeptide(L)'
;MIAQTAIATDLITPLGAYLRLRGAGRASFLLESVEKGRLGRYSFVGAGSRLLTFEDAEACGEPVVGFLGYDHVPKLEPKVELPESGRELPESSFIVADTLVRFDHARGLGEVLRGGREEIKER
;
A
#
# COMPACT_ATOMS: atom_id res chain seq x y z
N MET A 1 22.54 -9.46 -1.00
CA MET A 1 22.06 -10.18 0.20
C MET A 1 21.23 -9.18 0.99
N ILE A 2 19.90 -9.17 0.79
CA ILE A 2 19.03 -8.24 1.55
C ILE A 2 18.87 -8.87 2.93
N ALA A 3 19.37 -8.21 3.98
CA ALA A 3 19.14 -8.64 5.34
C ALA A 3 17.62 -8.54 5.63
N GLN A 4 16.89 -9.62 5.40
CA GLN A 4 15.47 -9.73 5.71
C GLN A 4 15.29 -9.52 7.20
N THR A 5 14.72 -8.38 7.58
CA THR A 5 14.47 -8.08 8.97
C THR A 5 13.11 -8.64 9.35
N ALA A 6 13.12 -9.78 10.05
CA ALA A 6 11.91 -10.46 10.50
C ALA A 6 11.36 -9.85 11.81
N ILE A 7 10.04 -9.78 11.91
CA ILE A 7 9.26 -9.31 13.05
C ILE A 7 8.29 -10.43 13.42
N ALA A 8 8.24 -10.86 14.68
CA ALA A 8 7.28 -11.87 15.09
C ALA A 8 5.87 -11.25 15.17
N THR A 9 4.86 -11.92 14.63
CA THR A 9 3.49 -11.34 14.51
C THR A 9 2.68 -11.40 15.79
N ASP A 10 3.14 -12.15 16.78
CA ASP A 10 2.64 -12.10 18.15
C ASP A 10 2.96 -10.76 18.84
N LEU A 11 4.09 -10.13 18.49
CA LEU A 11 4.47 -8.81 19.00
C LEU A 11 3.73 -7.67 18.31
N ILE A 12 3.36 -7.84 17.04
CA ILE A 12 2.62 -6.84 16.28
C ILE A 12 1.78 -7.48 15.17
N THR A 13 0.49 -7.16 15.17
CA THR A 13 -0.45 -7.57 14.11
C THR A 13 -0.39 -6.60 12.92
N PRO A 14 -0.86 -6.98 11.71
CA PRO A 14 -0.93 -6.05 10.58
C PRO A 14 -1.67 -4.76 10.90
N LEU A 15 -2.82 -4.86 11.60
CA LEU A 15 -3.58 -3.71 12.05
C LEU A 15 -2.78 -2.85 13.04
N GLY A 16 -2.09 -3.48 14.00
CA GLY A 16 -1.22 -2.77 14.94
C GLY A 16 -0.10 -2.01 14.23
N ALA A 17 0.55 -2.62 13.24
CA ALA A 17 1.55 -1.96 12.41
C ALA A 17 0.97 -0.79 11.61
N TYR A 18 -0.22 -0.97 11.01
CA TYR A 18 -0.90 0.11 10.31
C TYR A 18 -1.21 1.29 11.23
N LEU A 19 -1.70 1.04 12.44
CA LEU A 19 -2.02 2.10 13.41
C LEU A 19 -0.77 2.88 13.86
N ARG A 20 0.41 2.26 13.88
CA ARG A 20 1.68 2.95 14.14
C ARG A 20 2.13 3.78 12.95
N LEU A 21 2.00 3.24 11.74
CA LEU A 21 2.48 3.87 10.51
C LEU A 21 1.57 4.98 9.98
N ARG A 22 0.27 4.96 10.29
CA ARG A 22 -0.71 5.91 9.72
C ARG A 22 -0.44 7.38 10.03
N GLY A 23 0.33 7.67 11.09
CA GLY A 23 0.72 9.04 11.46
C GLY A 23 2.15 9.41 11.04
N ALA A 24 2.91 8.48 10.47
CA ALA A 24 4.34 8.66 10.19
C ALA A 24 4.61 9.37 8.85
N GLY A 25 3.66 9.33 7.91
CA GLY A 25 3.82 9.85 6.55
C GLY A 25 2.65 10.70 6.07
N ARG A 26 2.66 11.01 4.78
CA ARG A 26 1.57 11.73 4.11
C ARG A 26 0.35 10.84 3.88
N ALA A 27 0.57 9.55 3.67
CA ALA A 27 -0.46 8.54 3.59
C ALA A 27 0.07 7.18 4.07
N SER A 28 -0.84 6.23 4.25
CA SER A 28 -0.56 4.86 4.68
C SER A 28 -1.61 3.91 4.13
N PHE A 29 -1.26 2.64 4.02
CA PHE A 29 -2.19 1.59 3.57
C PHE A 29 -2.07 0.33 4.42
N LEU A 30 -3.19 -0.38 4.49
CA LEU A 30 -3.30 -1.74 4.97
C LEU A 30 -4.09 -2.51 3.90
N LEU A 31 -3.48 -3.52 3.32
CA LEU A 31 -4.09 -4.41 2.34
C LEU A 31 -4.20 -5.80 2.95
N GLU A 32 -5.43 -6.25 3.14
CA GLU A 32 -5.72 -7.61 3.62
C GLU A 32 -6.62 -8.31 2.62
N SER A 33 -6.35 -9.58 2.38
CA SER A 33 -7.21 -10.43 1.55
C SER A 33 -8.08 -11.26 2.47
N VAL A 34 -9.40 -11.26 2.27
CA VAL A 34 -10.32 -12.15 2.99
C VAL A 34 -11.15 -12.93 1.98
N GLU A 35 -11.07 -14.25 2.03
CA GLU A 35 -11.87 -15.13 1.19
C GLU A 35 -12.75 -16.03 2.05
N LYS A 36 -14.08 -15.97 1.85
CA LYS A 36 -15.07 -16.76 2.63
C LYS A 36 -14.87 -16.65 4.15
N GLY A 37 -14.51 -15.46 4.63
CA GLY A 37 -14.25 -15.19 6.05
C GLY A 37 -12.89 -15.68 6.56
N ARG A 38 -12.01 -16.17 5.68
CA ARG A 38 -10.64 -16.56 6.03
C ARG A 38 -9.65 -15.51 5.55
N LEU A 39 -8.79 -15.06 6.45
CA LEU A 39 -7.67 -14.20 6.08
C LEU A 39 -6.75 -14.95 5.13
N GLY A 40 -6.38 -14.29 4.04
CA GLY A 40 -5.39 -14.77 3.09
C GLY A 40 -4.02 -14.89 3.76
N ARG A 41 -3.07 -15.51 3.06
CA ARG A 41 -1.74 -15.76 3.64
C ARG A 41 -0.98 -14.47 3.97
N TYR A 42 -1.20 -13.41 3.20
CA TYR A 42 -0.45 -12.16 3.33
C TYR A 42 -1.33 -10.97 3.66
N SER A 43 -0.86 -10.13 4.58
CA SER A 43 -1.28 -8.72 4.70
C SER A 43 -0.11 -7.82 4.36
N PHE A 44 -0.36 -6.68 3.70
CA PHE A 44 0.65 -5.68 3.39
C PHE A 44 0.34 -4.39 4.12
N VAL A 45 1.36 -3.81 4.74
CA VAL A 45 1.27 -2.54 5.46
C VAL A 45 2.37 -1.63 4.94
N GLY A 46 2.05 -0.36 4.71
CA GLY A 46 3.07 0.60 4.32
C GLY A 46 2.63 2.04 4.53
N ALA A 47 3.61 2.93 4.43
CA ALA A 47 3.45 4.36 4.53
C ALA A 47 4.47 5.07 3.65
N GLY A 48 4.19 6.34 3.36
CA GLY A 48 4.96 7.12 2.42
C GLY A 48 4.71 8.61 2.54
N SER A 49 5.70 9.38 2.11
CA SER A 49 5.69 10.85 2.13
C SER A 49 5.22 11.48 0.82
N ARG A 50 5.26 10.72 -0.28
CA ARG A 50 4.97 11.17 -1.64
C ARG A 50 3.70 10.55 -2.18
N LEU A 51 2.88 11.37 -2.84
CA LEU A 51 1.76 10.94 -3.68
C LEU A 51 2.08 11.28 -5.13
N LEU A 52 1.82 10.35 -6.04
CA LEU A 52 2.06 10.44 -7.47
C LEU A 52 0.75 10.31 -8.25
N THR A 53 0.70 10.94 -9.43
CA THR A 53 -0.30 10.60 -10.45
C THR A 53 0.03 9.25 -11.07
N PHE A 54 -0.86 8.73 -11.92
CA PHE A 54 -0.62 7.49 -12.66
C PHE A 54 0.66 7.55 -13.52
N GLU A 55 0.84 8.63 -14.28
CA GLU A 55 1.98 8.80 -15.19
C GLU A 55 3.31 8.85 -14.41
N ASP A 56 3.35 9.57 -13.29
CA ASP A 56 4.53 9.63 -12.42
C ASP A 56 4.81 8.29 -11.72
N ALA A 57 3.75 7.56 -11.34
CA ALA A 57 3.86 6.25 -10.71
C ALA A 57 4.46 5.22 -11.67
N GLU A 58 4.09 5.24 -12.96
CA GLU A 58 4.69 4.39 -14.00
C GLU A 58 6.19 4.68 -14.20
N ALA A 59 6.60 5.94 -14.08
CA ALA A 59 7.98 6.36 -14.32
C ALA A 59 8.90 6.22 -13.09
N CYS A 60 8.37 6.15 -11.86
CA CYS A 60 9.18 6.30 -10.66
C CYS A 60 10.09 5.10 -10.33
N GLY A 61 9.75 3.89 -10.79
CA GLY A 61 10.50 2.67 -10.47
C GLY A 61 10.49 2.25 -8.99
N GLU A 62 9.67 2.90 -8.16
CA GLU A 62 9.50 2.60 -6.74
C GLU A 62 8.21 1.79 -6.51
N PRO A 63 8.11 1.00 -5.42
CA PRO A 63 6.84 0.35 -5.07
C PRO A 63 5.78 1.40 -4.75
N VAL A 64 4.64 1.32 -5.44
CA VAL A 64 3.51 2.23 -5.26
C VAL A 64 2.23 1.46 -4.97
N VAL A 65 1.35 2.07 -4.18
CA VAL A 65 -0.01 1.56 -3.90
C VAL A 65 -0.99 2.70 -4.05
N GLY A 66 -2.15 2.48 -4.66
CA GLY A 66 -3.09 3.56 -4.90
C GLY A 66 -4.28 3.12 -5.70
N PHE A 67 -4.90 4.09 -6.36
CA PHE A 67 -6.03 3.84 -7.25
C PHE A 67 -5.88 4.59 -8.57
N LEU A 68 -6.51 4.02 -9.58
CA LEU A 68 -6.78 4.63 -10.87
C LEU A 68 -8.29 4.70 -11.04
N GLY A 69 -8.80 5.91 -11.24
CA GLY A 69 -10.21 6.20 -11.43
C GLY A 69 -10.70 5.76 -12.80
N TYR A 70 -12.03 5.56 -12.90
CA TYR A 70 -12.68 5.15 -14.14
C TYR A 70 -12.51 6.20 -15.26
N ASP A 71 -12.41 7.48 -14.91
CA ASP A 71 -12.25 8.59 -15.86
C ASP A 71 -10.92 8.52 -16.64
N HIS A 72 -10.00 7.62 -16.26
CA HIS A 72 -8.79 7.33 -17.03
C HIS A 72 -9.07 6.50 -18.30
N VAL A 73 -10.19 5.75 -18.36
CA VAL A 73 -10.48 4.81 -19.45
C VAL A 73 -10.42 5.45 -20.86
N PRO A 74 -10.93 6.68 -21.12
CA PRO A 74 -10.81 7.29 -22.45
C PRO A 74 -9.38 7.55 -22.92
N LYS A 75 -8.40 7.62 -22.00
CA LYS A 75 -6.97 7.71 -22.38
C LYS A 75 -6.47 6.38 -22.97
N LEU A 76 -7.03 5.25 -22.55
CA LEU A 76 -6.70 3.90 -23.03
C LEU A 76 -7.56 3.49 -24.23
N GLU A 77 -8.86 3.79 -24.17
CA GLU A 77 -9.83 3.51 -25.21
C GLU A 77 -10.59 4.80 -25.58
N PRO A 78 -10.11 5.57 -26.57
CA PRO A 78 -10.69 6.88 -26.93
C PRO A 78 -12.16 6.87 -27.36
N LYS A 79 -12.75 5.69 -27.55
CA LYS A 79 -14.17 5.51 -27.92
C LYS A 79 -15.10 5.44 -26.71
N VAL A 80 -14.56 5.35 -25.49
CA VAL A 80 -15.38 5.28 -24.28
C VAL A 80 -15.89 6.66 -23.94
N GLU A 81 -17.22 6.79 -23.90
CA GLU A 81 -17.90 8.02 -23.47
C GLU A 81 -18.04 8.02 -21.95
N LEU A 82 -17.67 9.13 -21.31
CA LEU A 82 -17.86 9.33 -19.88
C LEU A 82 -19.23 9.98 -19.60
N PRO A 83 -19.87 9.67 -18.45
CA PRO A 83 -21.09 10.36 -18.04
C PRO A 83 -20.86 11.86 -17.83
N GLU A 84 -21.88 12.68 -18.08
CA GLU A 84 -21.81 14.15 -17.99
C GLU A 84 -21.50 14.68 -16.58
N SER A 85 -21.74 13.87 -15.53
CA SER A 85 -21.49 14.24 -14.14
C SER A 85 -20.77 13.13 -13.38
N GLY A 86 -19.64 13.48 -12.77
CA GLY A 86 -18.85 12.62 -11.89
C GLY A 86 -18.72 13.18 -10.48
N ARG A 87 -18.04 12.44 -9.60
CA ARG A 87 -17.59 12.99 -8.30
C ARG A 87 -16.30 13.78 -8.50
N GLU A 88 -16.12 14.87 -7.77
CA GLU A 88 -14.85 15.60 -7.69
C GLU A 88 -13.81 14.79 -6.90
N LEU A 89 -13.32 13.71 -7.50
CA LEU A 89 -12.21 12.90 -6.98
C LEU A 89 -11.02 13.06 -7.93
N PRO A 90 -9.78 12.95 -7.43
CA PRO A 90 -8.63 12.91 -8.32
C PRO A 90 -8.71 11.69 -9.22
N GLU A 91 -8.31 11.83 -10.48
CA GLU A 91 -8.29 10.74 -11.47
C GLU A 91 -7.42 9.56 -11.01
N SER A 92 -6.32 9.85 -10.31
CA SER A 92 -5.45 8.85 -9.71
C SER A 92 -4.76 9.40 -8.48
N SER A 93 -4.33 8.50 -7.59
CA SER A 93 -3.44 8.84 -6.48
C SER A 93 -2.72 7.60 -6.00
N PHE A 94 -1.39 7.63 -6.06
CA PHE A 94 -0.52 6.53 -5.67
C PHE A 94 0.49 6.99 -4.62
N ILE A 95 0.53 6.29 -3.48
CA ILE A 95 1.57 6.49 -2.48
C ILE A 95 2.83 5.71 -2.86
N VAL A 96 3.98 6.38 -2.81
CA VAL A 96 5.28 5.71 -2.83
C VAL A 96 5.51 5.06 -1.47
N ALA A 97 5.66 3.73 -1.43
CA ALA A 97 5.80 3.00 -0.18
C ALA A 97 7.24 3.11 0.36
N ASP A 98 7.56 4.21 1.05
CA ASP A 98 8.85 4.41 1.73
C ASP A 98 9.11 3.31 2.78
N THR A 99 8.04 2.89 3.47
CA THR A 99 8.00 1.71 4.33
C THR A 99 7.03 0.69 3.72
N LEU A 100 7.45 -0.57 3.59
CA LEU A 100 6.60 -1.67 3.15
C LEU A 100 6.91 -2.95 3.91
N VAL A 101 5.87 -3.54 4.50
CA VAL A 101 5.95 -4.80 5.27
C VAL A 101 4.93 -5.80 4.79
N ARG A 102 5.39 -7.04 4.66
CA ARG A 102 4.55 -8.21 4.41
C ARG A 102 4.43 -9.04 5.67
N PHE A 103 3.20 -9.25 6.13
CA PHE A 103 2.88 -10.21 7.18
C PHE A 103 2.51 -11.56 6.55
N ASP A 104 3.29 -12.62 6.80
CA ASP A 104 3.01 -14.01 6.42
C ASP A 104 2.33 -14.74 7.58
N HIS A 105 1.00 -14.84 7.51
CA HIS A 105 0.17 -15.48 8.54
C HIS A 105 0.43 -16.97 8.67
N ALA A 106 0.92 -17.64 7.62
CA ALA A 106 1.27 -19.06 7.69
C ALA A 106 2.56 -19.30 8.48
N ARG A 107 3.45 -18.31 8.53
CA ARG A 107 4.73 -18.40 9.24
C ARG A 107 4.73 -17.65 10.57
N GLY A 108 3.74 -16.78 10.81
CA GLY A 108 3.71 -15.91 11.98
C GLY A 108 4.82 -14.85 11.95
N LEU A 109 5.19 -14.37 10.76
CA LEU A 109 6.30 -13.43 10.56
C LEU A 109 5.91 -12.23 9.71
N GLY A 110 6.30 -11.03 10.14
CA GLY A 110 6.37 -9.81 9.35
C GLY A 110 7.76 -9.63 8.76
N GLU A 111 7.85 -9.35 7.48
CA GLU A 111 9.09 -9.10 6.73
C GLU A 111 9.08 -7.66 6.21
N VAL A 112 10.09 -6.88 6.58
CA VAL A 112 10.31 -5.54 6.02
C VAL A 112 10.88 -5.68 4.61
N LEU A 113 10.08 -5.31 3.62
CA LEU A 113 10.45 -5.33 2.19
C LEU A 113 11.13 -4.01 1.78
N ARG A 114 10.76 -2.90 2.42
CA ARG A 114 11.34 -1.56 2.23
C ARG A 114 11.24 -0.74 3.52
N GLY A 115 12.22 0.13 3.77
CA GLY A 115 12.33 0.95 4.99
C GLY A 115 13.14 0.29 6.12
N GLY A 116 13.19 0.93 7.28
CA GLY A 116 13.86 0.44 8.49
C GLY A 116 12.92 -0.30 9.45
N ARG A 117 13.43 -1.30 10.20
CA ARG A 117 12.65 -2.04 11.20
C ARG A 117 12.12 -1.16 12.35
N GLU A 118 12.91 -0.17 12.73
CA GLU A 118 12.63 0.68 13.90
C GLU A 118 11.37 1.51 13.71
N GLU A 119 11.01 1.81 12.45
CA GLU A 119 9.78 2.51 12.08
C GLU A 119 8.50 1.79 12.54
N ILE A 120 8.59 0.48 12.84
CA ILE A 120 7.46 -0.37 13.18
C ILE A 120 7.50 -0.84 14.63
N LYS A 121 8.68 -0.88 15.24
CA LYS A 121 8.87 -1.36 16.62
C LYS A 121 8.73 -0.28 17.68
N GLU A 122 9.22 0.94 17.42
CA GLU A 122 9.48 1.96 18.46
C GLU A 122 8.38 3.03 18.62
N ARG A 123 7.16 2.80 18.13
CA ARG A 123 6.05 3.76 18.28
C ARG A 123 4.77 3.12 18.79
#